data_AF-A0A7L3QVF8-F1
#
_entry.id   AF-A0A7L3QVF8-F1
#
_cell.length_a   1.000
_cell.length_b   1.000
_cell.length_c   1.000
_cell.angle_alpha   90.00
_cell.angle_beta   90.00
_cell.angle_gamma   90.00
#
_symmetry.space_group_name_H-M   'P 1'
#
loop_
_entity.id
_entity.type
_entity.pdbx_description
1 polymer ?
#
loop_
_entity_poly.entity_id
_entity_poly.type
_entity_poly.pdbx_seq_one_letter_code
_entity_poly.pdbx_strand_id
1 'polypeptide(L)'
;HVREVFGPSLPKDWQQTPLQENRLKHCLLAQLAAELGHAVPNFQLHRMRRTRDVLGFYRTPMKDGTKIDELVAAELPPNLKIIWQQ
;
A
#
# COMPACT_ATOMS: atom_id res chain seq x y z
N HIS A 1 5.93 7.63 12.48
CA HIS A 1 4.63 6.94 12.32
C HIS A 1 4.20 6.13 13.54
N VAL A 2 4.50 4.82 13.64
CA VAL A 2 3.85 3.96 14.67
C VAL A 2 4.14 4.42 16.11
N ARG A 3 5.39 4.77 16.43
CA ARG A 3 5.77 5.25 17.77
C ARG A 3 5.22 6.64 18.10
N GLU A 4 4.96 7.47 17.09
CA GLU A 4 4.36 8.80 17.27
C GLU A 4 2.85 8.71 17.50
N VAL A 5 2.18 7.79 16.81
CA VAL A 5 0.73 7.58 16.92
C VAL A 5 0.36 6.80 18.18
N PHE A 6 1.12 5.75 18.51
CA PHE A 6 0.82 4.85 19.65
C PHE A 6 1.63 5.17 20.91
N GLY A 7 2.58 6.10 20.85
CA GLY A 7 3.37 6.54 22.00
C GLY A 7 4.48 5.55 22.44
N PRO A 8 5.16 5.85 23.56
CA PRO A 8 6.33 5.09 24.05
C PRO A 8 5.98 3.75 24.72
N SER A 9 4.70 3.45 24.97
CA SER A 9 4.21 2.19 25.57
C SER A 9 4.10 1.04 24.57
N LEU A 10 4.80 1.12 23.44
CA LEU A 10 4.72 0.15 22.37
C LEU A 10 5.37 -1.19 22.79
N PRO A 11 4.68 -2.33 22.61
CA PRO A 11 5.30 -3.64 22.79
C PRO A 11 6.49 -3.82 21.82
N LYS A 12 7.45 -4.67 22.19
CA LYS A 12 8.55 -5.10 21.30
C LYS A 12 8.03 -5.59 19.94
N ASP A 13 6.87 -6.26 19.96
CA ASP A 13 6.14 -6.74 18.78
C ASP A 13 5.15 -5.71 18.22
N TRP A 14 5.65 -4.52 17.91
CA TRP A 14 4.84 -3.40 17.39
C TRP A 14 4.05 -3.72 16.11
N GLN A 15 4.47 -4.73 15.35
CA GLN A 15 3.77 -5.20 14.14
C GLN A 15 2.48 -5.94 14.47
N GLN A 16 2.40 -6.57 15.65
CA GLN A 16 1.23 -7.31 16.11
C GLN A 16 0.23 -6.41 16.85
N THR A 17 0.59 -5.15 17.10
CA THR A 17 -0.29 -4.18 17.77
C THR A 17 -1.63 -4.09 17.05
N PRO A 18 -2.75 -4.32 17.77
CA PRO A 18 -4.07 -4.23 17.19
C PRO A 18 -4.46 -2.76 16.94
N LEU A 19 -5.01 -2.49 15.76
CA LEU A 19 -5.53 -1.18 15.34
C LEU A 19 -7.02 -1.08 15.69
N GLN A 20 -7.38 -1.26 16.97
CA GLN A 20 -8.78 -1.22 17.42
C GLN A 20 -9.35 0.20 17.49
N GLU A 21 -8.52 1.18 17.86
CA GLU A 21 -8.95 2.56 17.92
C GLU A 21 -9.03 3.18 16.52
N ASN A 22 -10.25 3.49 16.08
CA ASN A 22 -10.49 4.09 14.76
C ASN A 22 -9.73 5.41 14.56
N ARG A 23 -9.55 6.20 15.63
CA ARG A 23 -8.79 7.46 15.57
C ARG A 23 -7.31 7.20 15.29
N LEU A 24 -6.65 6.33 16.05
CA LEU A 24 -5.25 5.99 15.86
C LEU A 24 -5.01 5.31 14.50
N LYS A 25 -5.94 4.43 14.11
CA LYS A 25 -5.92 3.80 12.78
C LYS A 25 -6.00 4.85 11.67
N HIS A 26 -6.92 5.81 11.76
CA HIS A 26 -7.03 6.88 10.79
C HIS A 26 -5.77 7.74 10.75
N CYS A 27 -5.26 8.19 11.90
CA CYS A 27 -4.03 8.99 11.95
C CYS A 27 -2.83 8.27 11.32
N LEU A 28 -2.66 6.98 11.64
CA LEU A 28 -1.58 6.18 11.05
C LEU A 28 -1.72 6.07 9.53
N LEU A 29 -2.92 5.71 9.04
CA LEU A 29 -3.16 5.54 7.61
C LEU A 29 -3.07 6.87 6.85
N ALA A 30 -3.53 7.97 7.43
CA ALA A 30 -3.46 9.30 6.84
C ALA A 30 -1.99 9.78 6.72
N GLN A 31 -1.18 9.58 7.75
CA GLN A 31 0.25 9.89 7.69
C GLN A 31 0.96 9.03 6.63
N LEU A 32 0.72 7.73 6.61
CA LEU A 32 1.32 6.83 5.61
C LEU A 32 0.88 7.19 4.18
N ALA A 33 -0.39 7.56 3.99
CA ALA A 33 -0.88 8.01 2.69
C ALA A 33 -0.24 9.32 2.24
N ALA A 34 -0.01 10.26 3.16
CA ALA A 34 0.66 11.53 2.87
C ALA A 34 2.14 11.34 2.52
N GLU A 35 2.84 10.42 3.19
CA GLU A 35 4.27 10.16 2.93
C GLU A 35 4.53 9.30 1.70
N LEU A 36 3.76 8.22 1.54
CA LEU A 36 3.97 7.23 0.47
C LEU A 36 3.18 7.59 -0.80
N GLY A 37 2.30 8.59 -0.75
CA GLY A 37 1.39 8.94 -1.85
C GLY A 37 0.36 7.85 -2.19
N HIS A 38 0.28 6.78 -1.38
CA HIS A 38 -0.57 5.62 -1.64
C HIS A 38 -1.58 5.43 -0.51
N ALA A 39 -2.84 5.74 -0.79
CA ALA A 39 -3.94 5.62 0.17
C ALA A 39 -4.54 4.22 0.16
N VAL A 40 -4.89 3.70 1.34
CA VAL A 40 -5.59 2.42 1.45
C VAL A 40 -7.04 2.57 0.95
N PRO A 41 -7.50 1.75 -0.01
CA PRO A 41 -8.88 1.81 -0.49
C PRO A 41 -9.91 1.44 0.58
N ASN A 42 -11.11 2.02 0.49
CA ASN A 42 -12.21 1.79 1.44
C ASN A 42 -12.54 0.31 1.66
N PHE A 43 -12.57 -0.49 0.58
CA PHE A 43 -12.86 -1.92 0.67
C PHE A 43 -11.79 -2.69 1.44
N GLN A 44 -10.57 -2.16 1.58
CA GLN A 44 -9.45 -2.83 2.23
C GLN A 44 -9.26 -2.37 3.68
N LEU A 45 -9.91 -1.28 4.10
CA LEU A 45 -9.86 -0.76 5.47
C LEU A 45 -10.27 -1.80 6.51
N HIS A 46 -11.28 -2.63 6.25
CA HIS A 46 -11.71 -3.67 7.21
C HIS A 46 -10.69 -4.80 7.41
N ARG A 47 -9.76 -4.97 6.44
CA ARG A 47 -8.66 -5.94 6.50
C ARG A 47 -7.45 -5.42 7.29
N MET A 48 -7.34 -4.10 7.46
CA MET A 48 -6.29 -3.45 8.26
C MET A 48 -6.62 -3.54 9.74
N ARG A 49 -6.35 -4.69 10.37
CA ARG A 49 -6.63 -4.94 11.80
C ARG A 49 -5.39 -4.84 12.67
N ARG A 50 -4.21 -5.14 12.11
CA ARG A 50 -2.91 -5.05 12.78
C ARG A 50 -1.95 -4.25 11.93
N THR A 51 -0.93 -3.68 12.57
CA THR A 51 0.13 -2.94 11.86
C THR A 51 0.84 -3.80 10.80
N ARG A 52 0.97 -5.12 11.02
CA ARG A 52 1.51 -6.05 10.01
C ARG A 52 0.68 -6.08 8.72
N ASP A 53 -0.64 -5.92 8.81
CA ASP A 53 -1.53 -6.00 7.65
C ASP A 53 -1.32 -4.76 6.78
N VAL A 54 -1.13 -3.60 7.43
CA VAL A 54 -0.76 -2.33 6.79
C VAL A 54 0.63 -2.45 6.15
N LEU A 55 1.60 -3.01 6.86
CA LEU A 55 2.94 -3.23 6.32
C LEU A 55 2.92 -4.17 5.10
N GLY A 56 2.12 -5.24 5.15
CA GLY A 56 1.95 -6.17 4.03
C GLY A 56 1.36 -5.50 2.79
N PHE A 57 0.41 -4.59 2.99
CA PHE A 57 -0.15 -3.79 1.90
C PHE A 57 0.91 -2.91 1.22
N TYR A 58 1.63 -2.10 2.00
CA TYR A 58 2.67 -1.21 1.44
C TYR A 58 3.91 -1.95 0.92
N ARG A 59 4.13 -3.21 1.31
CA ARG A 59 5.17 -4.06 0.72
C ARG A 59 4.84 -4.58 -0.67
N THR A 60 3.56 -4.60 -1.04
CA THR A 60 3.13 -5.12 -2.34
C THR A 60 3.15 -3.98 -3.35
N PRO A 61 4.05 -4.01 -4.35
CA PRO A 61 4.12 -2.93 -5.34
C PRO A 61 2.85 -2.92 -6.19
N MET A 62 2.21 -1.75 -6.30
CA MET A 62 1.17 -1.50 -7.27
C MET A 62 1.82 -1.06 -8.58
N LYS A 63 1.45 -1.69 -9.70
CA LYS A 63 1.79 -1.19 -11.03
C LYS A 63 0.62 -0.36 -11.54
N ASP A 64 0.85 0.92 -11.79
CA ASP A 64 -0.13 1.83 -12.37
C ASP A 64 -0.20 1.75 -13.91
N GLY A 65 0.69 0.96 -14.52
CA GLY A 65 0.73 0.75 -15.96
C GLY A 65 -0.48 -0.03 -16.46
N THR A 66 -1.00 0.36 -17.63
CA THR A 66 -1.97 -0.48 -18.32
C THR A 66 -1.29 -1.80 -18.72
N LYS A 67 -2.09 -2.85 -18.99
CA LYS A 67 -1.54 -4.11 -19.51
C LYS A 67 -0.71 -3.92 -20.78
N ILE A 68 -1.01 -2.88 -21.55
CA ILE A 68 -0.30 -2.56 -22.79
C ILE A 68 1.01 -1.87 -22.50
N ASP A 69 1.07 -0.95 -21.53
CA ASP A 69 2.34 -0.38 -21.08
C ASP A 69 3.27 -1.47 -20.55
N GLU A 70 2.73 -2.47 -19.83
CA GLU A 70 3.49 -3.63 -19.37
C GLU A 70 3.99 -4.50 -20.54
N LEU A 71 3.18 -4.70 -21.58
CA LEU A 71 3.56 -5.45 -22.78
C LEU A 71 4.59 -4.72 -23.64
N VAL A 72 4.50 -3.40 -23.76
CA VAL A 72 5.45 -2.58 -24.51
C VAL A 72 6.78 -2.47 -23.78
N ALA A 73 6.77 -2.46 -22.44
CA ALA A 73 7.98 -2.49 -21.62
C ALA A 73 8.69 -3.87 -21.61
N ALA A 74 8.01 -4.93 -22.04
CA ALA A 74 8.62 -6.25 -22.19
C ALA A 74 9.45 -6.34 -23.48
N GLU A 75 10.43 -7.25 -23.52
CA GLU A 75 11.18 -7.52 -24.74
C GLU A 75 10.26 -8.19 -25.78
N LEU A 76 9.78 -7.38 -26.72
CA LEU A 76 8.93 -7.86 -27.80
C LEU A 76 9.77 -8.56 -28.88
N PRO A 77 9.29 -9.69 -29.42
CA PRO A 77 9.89 -10.33 -30.57
C PRO A 77 9.99 -9.37 -31.77
N PRO A 78 11.05 -9.46 -32.59
CA PRO A 78 11.29 -8.51 -33.69
C PRO A 78 10.21 -8.52 -34.78
N ASN A 79 9.35 -9.55 -34.82
CA ASN A 79 8.24 -9.70 -35.75
C ASN A 79 6.89 -9.17 -35.19
N LEU A 80 6.86 -8.66 -33.96
CA LEU A 80 5.64 -8.18 -33.32
C LEU A 80 5.66 -6.65 -33.19
N LYS A 81 4.75 -5.98 -33.90
CA LYS A 81 4.55 -4.53 -33.82
C LYS A 81 3.17 -4.26 -33.22
N ILE A 82 3.13 -3.61 -32.06
CA ILE A 82 1.90 -3.16 -31.41
C ILE A 82 1.70 -1.70 -31.80
N ILE A 83 0.56 -1.39 -32.43
CA ILE A 83 0.18 -0.02 -32.81
C ILE A 83 -1.04 0.37 -31.98
N TRP A 84 -0.96 1.49 -31.27
CA TRP A 84 -2.07 2.04 -30.51
C TRP A 84 -3.01 2.82 -31.43
N GLN A 85 -4.27 2.38 -31.55
CA GLN A 85 -5.34 3.15 -32.17
C GLN A 85 -6.36 3.47 -31.09
N GLN A 86 -6.66 4.76 -30.93
CA GLN A 86 -7.49 5.30 -29.86
C GLN A 86 -8.84 5.77 -30.39
#